data_AF-G7VDF0-F1
#
_entry.id   AF-G7VDF0-F1
#
_cell.length_a   1.000
_cell.length_b   1.000
_cell.length_c   1.000
_cell.angle_alpha   90.00
_cell.angle_beta   90.00
_cell.angle_gamma   90.00
#
_symmetry.space_group_name_H-M   'P 1'
#
loop_
_entity.id
_entity.type
_entity.pdbx_description
1 polymer ?
#
loop_
_entity_poly.entity_id
_entity_poly.type
_entity_poly.pdbx_seq_one_letter_code
_entity_poly.pdbx_strand_id
1 'polypeptide(L)'
;MCDLFWKIYEMGIPVVVGPSHLARALGCPTTCDCDVVIHIGDAAHVGEKKCVWLSEDSAFIHRHIWIGGYPHISIEDMRKIVSPEVLETIDCVVNRLRSEPRGL
;
A
#
# COMPACT_ATOMS: atom_id res chain seq x y z
N MET A 1 8.76 -1.04 13.82
CA MET A 1 7.37 -1.55 13.96
C MET A 1 6.44 -0.42 13.51
N CYS A 2 5.32 -0.71 12.86
CA CYS A 2 4.46 0.32 12.28
C CYS A 2 3.34 0.75 13.26
N ASP A 3 3.52 1.87 13.95
CA ASP A 3 2.54 2.33 14.94
C ASP A 3 1.20 2.73 14.29
N LEU A 4 1.24 3.25 13.07
CA LEU A 4 0.04 3.61 12.30
C LEU A 4 -0.86 2.40 12.02
N PHE A 5 -0.26 1.25 11.71
CA PHE A 5 -0.97 -0.01 11.50
C PHE A 5 -1.77 -0.40 12.74
N TRP A 6 -1.11 -0.43 13.90
CA TRP A 6 -1.75 -0.84 15.16
C TRP A 6 -2.86 0.13 15.57
N LYS A 7 -2.62 1.44 15.42
CA LYS A 7 -3.64 2.46 15.69
C LYS A 7 -4.92 2.24 14.89
N ILE A 8 -4.80 1.94 13.60
CA ILE A 8 -5.98 1.71 12.74
C ILE A 8 -6.62 0.35 13.04
N TYR A 9 -5.81 -0.68 13.30
CA TYR A 9 -6.30 -2.00 13.68
C TYR A 9 -7.13 -1.95 14.97
N GLU A 10 -6.70 -1.18 15.97
CA GLU A 10 -7.43 -0.98 17.23
C GLU A 10 -8.77 -0.26 17.06
N MET A 11 -8.97 0.46 15.95
CA MET A 11 -10.26 1.07 15.58
C MET A 11 -11.25 0.06 14.97
N GLY A 12 -10.85 -1.21 14.81
CA GLY A 12 -11.65 -2.24 14.15
C GLY A 12 -11.69 -2.11 12.62
N ILE A 13 -10.83 -1.26 12.05
CA ILE A 13 -10.74 -1.05 10.61
C ILE A 13 -9.80 -2.10 10.02
N PRO A 14 -10.24 -2.85 9.00
CA PRO A 14 -9.36 -3.74 8.27
C PRO A 14 -8.19 -2.95 7.64
N VAL A 15 -6.97 -3.37 7.96
CA VAL A 15 -5.75 -2.64 7.58
C VAL A 15 -4.61 -3.59 7.28
N VAL A 16 -3.74 -3.18 6.37
CA VAL A 16 -2.53 -3.90 5.97
C VAL A 16 -1.37 -2.93 5.80
N VAL A 17 -0.13 -3.44 5.75
CA VAL A 17 1.05 -2.61 5.48
C VAL A 17 1.06 -2.15 4.03
N GLY A 18 1.40 -0.88 3.80
CA GLY A 18 1.44 -0.25 2.49
C GLY A 18 2.73 -0.53 1.70
N PRO A 19 2.85 0.08 0.51
CA PRO A 19 3.94 -0.19 -0.43
C PRO A 19 5.25 0.56 -0.14
N SER A 20 5.34 1.42 0.88
CA SER A 20 6.54 2.29 1.04
C SER A 20 7.83 1.52 1.26
N HIS A 21 7.79 0.37 1.94
CA HIS A 21 8.96 -0.50 2.07
C HIS A 21 9.42 -1.02 0.70
N LEU A 22 8.49 -1.48 -0.13
CA LEU A 22 8.78 -1.94 -1.49
C LEU A 22 9.28 -0.79 -2.37
N ALA A 23 8.63 0.38 -2.30
CA ALA A 23 9.04 1.56 -3.03
C ALA A 23 10.50 1.92 -2.72
N ARG A 24 10.88 1.92 -1.43
CA ARG A 24 12.25 2.17 -1.00
C ARG A 24 13.23 1.13 -1.55
N ALA A 25 12.88 -0.15 -1.48
CA ALA A 25 13.70 -1.23 -2.02
C ALA A 25 13.95 -1.10 -3.54
N LEU A 26 12.95 -0.59 -4.27
CA LEU A 26 13.02 -0.38 -5.72
C LEU A 26 13.56 1.00 -6.13
N GLY A 27 13.98 1.84 -5.17
CA GLY A 27 14.45 3.20 -5.43
C GLY A 27 13.37 4.15 -5.96
N CYS A 28 12.11 3.87 -5.65
CA CYS A 28 10.97 4.72 -5.96
C CYS A 28 10.78 5.78 -4.87
N PRO A 29 10.24 6.96 -5.21
CA PRO A 29 10.01 8.02 -4.24
C PRO A 29 9.06 7.52 -3.15
N THR A 30 9.33 7.84 -1.89
CA THR A 30 8.38 7.69 -0.78
C THR A 30 8.81 8.60 0.36
N THR A 31 7.83 9.21 1.02
CA THR A 31 8.01 10.07 2.20
C THR A 31 7.65 9.36 3.51
N CYS A 32 7.15 8.12 3.42
CA CYS A 32 6.67 7.36 4.56
C CYS A 32 7.69 6.29 4.94
N ASP A 33 8.05 6.27 6.23
CA ASP A 33 8.82 5.16 6.82
C ASP A 33 7.94 3.96 7.13
N CYS A 34 6.67 4.21 7.47
CA CYS A 34 5.63 3.22 7.42
C CYS A 34 4.37 3.83 6.82
N ASP A 35 3.67 3.01 6.04
CA ASP A 35 2.37 3.30 5.49
C ASP A 35 1.45 2.08 5.57
N VAL A 36 0.18 2.32 5.34
CA VAL A 36 -0.89 1.32 5.48
C VAL A 36 -1.92 1.46 4.39
N VAL A 37 -2.61 0.38 4.07
CA VAL A 37 -3.74 0.41 3.13
C VAL A 37 -5.02 0.06 3.87
N ILE A 38 -6.08 0.83 3.62
CA ILE A 38 -7.43 0.62 4.11
C ILE A 38 -8.43 0.67 2.96
N HIS A 39 -9.67 0.23 3.20
CA HIS A 39 -10.74 0.43 2.24
C HIS A 39 -11.21 1.89 2.20
N ILE A 40 -11.57 2.40 1.02
CA ILE A 40 -12.01 3.79 0.82
C ILE A 40 -13.22 4.16 1.69
N GLY A 41 -14.11 3.20 1.97
CA GLY A 41 -15.27 3.40 2.86
C GLY A 41 -14.88 3.72 4.31
N ASP A 42 -13.67 3.35 4.73
CA ASP A 42 -13.17 3.59 6.08
C ASP A 42 -12.36 4.89 6.19
N ALA A 43 -12.11 5.57 5.07
CA ALA A 43 -11.29 6.79 5.02
C ALA A 43 -11.87 7.94 5.84
N ALA A 44 -13.18 7.96 6.09
CA ALA A 44 -13.83 8.99 6.93
C ALA A 44 -13.60 8.76 8.42
N HIS A 45 -13.32 7.52 8.83
CA HIS A 45 -13.07 7.16 10.22
C HIS A 45 -11.63 7.48 10.64
N VAL A 46 -10.70 7.58 9.67
CA VAL A 46 -9.29 7.87 9.92
C VAL A 46 -9.05 9.38 9.88
N GLY A 47 -8.79 9.98 11.04
CA GLY A 47 -8.62 11.43 11.17
C GLY A 47 -7.39 12.01 10.48
N GLU A 48 -6.23 11.33 10.57
CA GLU A 48 -4.99 11.73 9.89
C GLU A 48 -4.70 10.76 8.73
N LYS A 49 -4.69 11.29 7.50
CA LYS A 49 -4.55 10.47 6.27
C LYS A 49 -3.10 10.34 5.78
N LYS A 50 -2.15 10.89 6.52
CA LYS A 50 -0.73 10.81 6.17
C LYS A 50 -0.28 9.34 6.18
N CYS A 51 0.33 8.89 5.09
CA CYS A 51 0.78 7.50 4.92
C CYS A 51 -0.35 6.46 4.96
N VAL A 52 -1.60 6.87 4.66
CA VAL A 52 -2.75 5.99 4.52
C VAL A 52 -3.15 5.92 3.05
N TRP A 53 -3.10 4.73 2.49
CA TRP A 53 -3.50 4.42 1.13
C TRP A 53 -4.92 3.86 1.11
N LEU A 54 -5.67 4.19 0.07
CA LEU A 54 -7.06 3.76 -0.06
C LEU A 54 -7.18 2.72 -1.16
N SER A 55 -7.96 1.68 -0.92
CA SER A 55 -8.37 0.71 -1.94
C SER A 55 -9.88 0.71 -2.08
N GLU A 56 -10.37 0.62 -3.31
CA GLU A 56 -11.80 0.41 -3.59
C GLU A 56 -12.22 -1.05 -3.42
N ASP A 57 -11.26 -1.97 -3.29
CA ASP A 57 -11.53 -3.40 -3.11
C ASP A 57 -11.66 -3.74 -1.63
N SER A 58 -12.88 -4.00 -1.17
CA SER A 58 -13.15 -4.37 0.23
C SER A 58 -12.56 -5.73 0.63
N ALA A 59 -12.21 -6.59 -0.33
CA ALA A 59 -11.59 -7.88 -0.07
C ALA A 59 -10.06 -7.83 0.04
N PHE A 60 -9.45 -6.63 -0.04
CA PHE A 60 -7.99 -6.48 -0.10
C PHE A 60 -7.26 -7.17 1.06
N ILE A 61 -7.82 -7.17 2.28
CA ILE A 61 -7.23 -7.81 3.47
C ILE A 61 -7.08 -9.33 3.37
N HIS A 62 -7.93 -9.99 2.57
CA HIS A 62 -7.95 -11.44 2.43
C HIS A 62 -7.11 -11.92 1.25
N ARG A 63 -6.70 -10.99 0.41
CA ARG A 63 -5.88 -11.31 -0.73
C ARG A 63 -4.42 -11.34 -0.26
N HIS A 64 -3.65 -12.30 -0.77
CA HIS A 64 -2.22 -12.49 -0.47
C HIS A 64 -1.34 -11.25 -0.76
N ILE A 65 -1.92 -10.22 -1.39
CA ILE A 65 -1.34 -8.92 -1.78
C ILE A 65 -0.48 -8.27 -0.70
N TRP A 66 -0.83 -8.43 0.58
CA TRP A 66 -0.34 -7.50 1.61
C TRP A 66 0.46 -8.16 2.73
N ILE A 67 1.04 -9.33 2.45
CA ILE A 67 1.93 -9.97 3.42
C ILE A 67 3.22 -9.12 3.49
N GLY A 68 3.34 -8.33 4.56
CA GLY A 68 4.55 -7.53 4.83
C GLY A 68 4.81 -6.36 3.87
N GLY A 69 3.81 -5.90 3.12
CA GLY A 69 3.97 -4.82 2.13
C GLY A 69 4.51 -5.29 0.76
N TYR A 70 4.53 -6.59 0.50
CA TYR A 70 4.93 -7.17 -0.79
C TYR A 70 3.72 -7.68 -1.59
N PRO A 71 3.48 -7.16 -2.80
CA PRO A 71 2.35 -7.53 -3.65
C PRO A 71 2.51 -8.95 -4.19
N HIS A 72 1.84 -9.93 -3.58
CA HIS A 72 1.57 -11.23 -4.23
C HIS A 72 0.35 -11.12 -5.17
N ILE A 73 0.34 -10.11 -6.02
CA ILE A 73 -0.71 -9.81 -7.00
C ILE A 73 -0.15 -9.56 -8.39
N SER A 74 -1.04 -9.56 -9.38
CA SER A 74 -0.69 -8.99 -10.67
C SER A 74 -0.35 -7.50 -10.50
N ILE A 75 0.59 -7.03 -11.30
CA ILE A 75 1.02 -5.64 -11.33
C ILE A 75 -0.15 -4.69 -11.64
N GLU A 76 -1.20 -5.15 -12.34
CA GLU A 76 -2.40 -4.35 -12.59
C GLU A 76 -3.23 -4.07 -11.33
N ASP A 77 -3.30 -5.01 -10.39
CA ASP A 77 -4.07 -4.83 -9.16
C ASP A 77 -3.43 -3.78 -8.24
N MET A 78 -2.12 -3.51 -8.35
CA MET A 78 -1.47 -2.44 -7.59
C MET A 78 -2.02 -1.06 -7.95
N ARG A 79 -2.51 -0.88 -9.18
CA ARG A 79 -3.10 0.39 -9.65
C ARG A 79 -4.47 0.68 -9.03
N LYS A 80 -5.08 -0.29 -8.35
CA LYS A 80 -6.34 -0.12 -7.62
C LYS A 80 -6.15 0.48 -6.23
N ILE A 81 -4.90 0.70 -5.82
CA ILE A 81 -4.55 1.42 -4.60
C ILE A 81 -4.35 2.88 -4.99
N VAL A 82 -5.20 3.74 -4.47
CA VAL A 82 -5.26 5.15 -4.84
C VAL A 82 -4.91 5.98 -3.60
N SER A 83 -3.84 6.76 -3.72
CA SER A 83 -3.61 7.92 -2.85
C SER A 83 -3.29 9.12 -3.75
N PRO A 84 -4.04 10.23 -3.66
CA PRO A 84 -3.79 11.43 -4.46
C PRO A 84 -2.37 11.99 -4.32
N GLU A 85 -1.72 11.73 -3.19
CA GLU A 85 -0.40 12.28 -2.87
C GLU A 85 0.74 11.52 -3.57
N VAL A 86 0.48 10.33 -4.14
CA VAL A 86 1.57 9.39 -4.41
C VAL A 86 1.35 8.44 -5.61
N LEU A 87 0.51 8.81 -6.57
CA LEU A 87 0.36 8.09 -7.84
C LEU A 87 1.72 7.78 -8.50
N GLU A 88 2.67 8.72 -8.41
CA GLU A 88 4.04 8.57 -8.94
C GLU A 88 4.81 7.39 -8.32
N THR A 89 4.60 7.08 -7.04
CA THR A 89 5.27 5.97 -6.37
C THR A 89 4.75 4.62 -6.85
N ILE A 90 3.42 4.48 -6.97
CA ILE A 90 2.81 3.24 -7.48
C ILE A 90 3.24 3.01 -8.92
N ASP A 91 3.21 4.06 -9.76
CA ASP A 91 3.66 3.94 -11.14
C ASP A 91 5.14 3.60 -11.23
N CYS A 92 6.00 4.18 -10.39
CA CYS A 92 7.39 3.80 -10.31
C CYS A 92 7.57 2.33 -9.91
N VAL A 93 6.89 1.87 -8.86
CA VAL A 93 6.95 0.47 -8.38
C VAL A 93 6.51 -0.49 -9.48
N VAL A 94 5.38 -0.20 -10.13
CA VAL A 94 4.85 -0.95 -11.28
C VAL A 94 5.86 -1.01 -12.42
N ASN A 95 6.48 0.10 -12.77
CA ASN A 95 7.46 0.17 -13.85
C ASN A 95 8.75 -0.59 -13.51
N ARG A 96 9.23 -0.52 -12.27
CA ARG A 96 10.40 -1.27 -11.79
C ARG A 96 10.16 -2.77 -11.84
N LEU A 97 9.03 -3.24 -11.32
CA LEU A 97 8.66 -4.66 -11.35
C LEU A 97 8.43 -5.19 -12.78
N ARG A 98 8.03 -4.34 -13.73
CA ARG A 98 7.92 -4.72 -15.16
C ARG A 98 9.26 -4.74 -15.89
N SER A 99 10.22 -3.93 -15.46
CA SER A 99 11.52 -3.76 -16.12
C SER A 99 12.61 -4.67 -15.56
N GLU A 100 12.40 -5.29 -14.39
CA GLU A 100 13.26 -6.38 -13.95
C GLU A 100 13.14 -7.59 -14.89
N PRO A 101 14.26 -8.09 -15.45
CA PRO A 101 14.24 -9.37 -16.13
C PRO A 101 13.81 -10.43 -15.11
N ARG A 102 12.84 -11.28 -15.47
CA ARG A 102 12.51 -12.48 -14.68
C ARG A 102 13.77 -13.33 -14.53
N GLY A 103 14.50 -13.18 -13.45
CA GLY A 103 15.81 -13.82 -13.32
C GLY A 103 16.55 -13.48 -12.04
N LEU A 104 16.05 -14.02 -10.92
CA LEU A 104 16.88 -14.59 -9.86
C LEU A 104 16.25 -15.93 -9.45
#